data_AF-A0A519ZYL1-F1
#
_entry.id   AF-A0A519ZYL1-F1
#
_cell.length_a   1.000
_cell.length_b   1.000
_cell.length_c   1.000
_cell.angle_alpha   90.00
_cell.angle_beta   90.00
_cell.angle_gamma   90.00
#
_symmetry.space_group_name_H-M   'P 1'
#
loop_
_entity.id
_entity.type
_entity.pdbx_description
1 polymer ?
#
loop_
_entity_poly.entity_id
_entity_poly.type
_entity_poly.pdbx_seq_one_letter_code
_entity_poly.pdbx_strand_id
1 'polypeptide(L)'
;MTSKQLRTYAALPALAAAVVGFTTWSQLRYTPLEASSHREAPLIADDPVADNTDLYAFKDPNNAERIVVIANYIPFELPHGGPNYSTFGENVRYEVHIKNQAATNLTADDITYRFVFTRTSQPPTGDPTTFFNIRLGAQNLKTTYTCEKIVGGVSTIIVSGGVVPPNNVGPRSIQGGAGLDIGTG
;
A
#
# COMPACT_ATOMS: atom_id res chain seq x y z
N MET A 1 20.99 -4.78 -68.08
CA MET A 1 21.10 -4.31 -66.68
C MET A 1 22.25 -5.05 -66.00
N THR A 2 23.11 -4.36 -65.25
CA THR A 2 24.28 -4.97 -64.59
C THR A 2 23.90 -5.61 -63.25
N SER A 3 24.60 -6.68 -62.84
CA SER A 3 24.28 -7.50 -61.65
C SER A 3 24.27 -6.73 -60.32
N LYS A 4 25.00 -5.60 -60.23
CA LYS A 4 24.95 -4.68 -59.09
C LYS A 4 23.60 -3.97 -58.96
N GLN A 5 22.97 -3.61 -60.07
CA GLN A 5 21.69 -2.90 -60.07
C GLN A 5 20.55 -3.82 -59.57
N LEU A 6 20.52 -5.08 -59.99
CA LEU A 6 19.50 -6.06 -59.52
C LEU A 6 19.53 -6.28 -58.00
N ARG A 7 20.72 -6.27 -57.37
CA ARG A 7 20.86 -6.46 -55.91
C ARG A 7 20.31 -5.27 -55.12
N THR A 8 20.49 -4.05 -55.63
CA THR A 8 19.99 -2.82 -55.00
C THR A 8 18.46 -2.72 -55.09
N TYR A 9 17.87 -3.09 -56.23
CA TYR A 9 16.40 -3.06 -56.42
C TYR A 9 15.65 -4.14 -55.63
N ALA A 10 16.29 -5.26 -55.28
CA ALA A 10 15.69 -6.30 -54.43
C ALA A 10 15.89 -6.04 -52.92
N ALA A 11 16.97 -5.38 -52.52
CA ALA A 11 17.29 -5.14 -51.11
C ALA A 11 16.41 -4.07 -50.44
N LEU A 12 16.06 -3.00 -51.17
CA LEU A 12 15.20 -1.91 -50.67
C LEU A 12 13.76 -2.33 -50.32
N PRO A 13 13.02 -3.07 -51.18
CA PRO A 13 11.67 -3.53 -50.84
C PRO A 13 11.66 -4.61 -49.75
N ALA A 14 12.71 -5.44 -49.67
CA ALA A 14 12.86 -6.44 -48.60
C ALA A 14 13.06 -5.78 -47.23
N LEU A 15 13.84 -4.69 -47.16
CA LEU A 15 14.04 -3.92 -45.92
C LEU A 15 12.74 -3.22 -45.48
N ALA A 16 12.00 -2.64 -46.43
CA ALA A 16 10.72 -1.99 -46.14
C ALA A 16 9.66 -3.00 -45.65
N ALA A 17 9.58 -4.19 -46.26
CA ALA A 17 8.68 -5.24 -45.83
C ALA A 17 9.03 -5.80 -44.45
N ALA A 18 10.31 -5.92 -44.11
CA ALA A 18 10.75 -6.34 -42.78
C ALA A 18 10.38 -5.33 -41.70
N VAL A 19 10.50 -4.03 -41.99
CA VAL A 19 10.13 -2.94 -41.06
C VAL A 19 8.62 -2.92 -40.83
N VAL A 20 7.80 -3.05 -41.89
CA VAL A 20 6.33 -3.11 -41.77
C VAL A 20 5.87 -4.40 -41.08
N GLY A 21 6.54 -5.52 -41.35
CA GLY A 21 6.27 -6.80 -40.67
C GLY A 21 6.55 -6.71 -39.16
N PHE A 22 7.63 -6.04 -38.76
CA PHE A 22 7.96 -5.85 -37.35
C PHE A 22 7.01 -4.89 -36.62
N THR A 23 6.60 -3.80 -37.26
CA THR A 23 5.66 -2.84 -36.65
C THR A 23 4.23 -3.39 -36.54
N THR A 24 3.80 -4.22 -37.49
CA THR A 24 2.50 -4.89 -37.41
C THR A 24 2.50 -6.03 -36.39
N TRP A 25 3.61 -6.80 -36.28
CA TRP A 25 3.77 -7.79 -35.22
C TRP A 25 3.79 -7.17 -33.82
N SER A 26 4.38 -5.99 -33.64
CA SER A 26 4.40 -5.35 -32.32
C SER A 26 3.02 -4.80 -31.90
N GLN A 27 2.20 -4.35 -32.85
CA GLN A 27 0.85 -3.82 -32.55
C GLN A 27 -0.23 -4.90 -32.36
N LEU A 28 -0.01 -6.12 -32.85
CA LEU A 28 -0.94 -7.25 -32.70
C LEU A 28 -0.66 -8.15 -31.49
N ARG A 29 0.45 -7.93 -30.76
CA ARG A 29 0.76 -8.64 -29.53
C ARG A 29 -0.08 -8.09 -28.38
N TYR A 30 -1.26 -8.66 -28.20
CA TYR A 30 -1.98 -8.59 -26.94
C TYR A 30 -1.18 -9.40 -25.89
N THR A 31 -0.29 -8.75 -25.15
CA THR A 31 0.24 -9.32 -23.91
C THR A 31 -0.84 -9.12 -22.85
N PRO A 32 -1.53 -10.17 -22.38
CA PRO A 32 -2.36 -10.01 -21.20
C PRO A 32 -1.47 -9.45 -20.09
N LEU A 33 -1.85 -8.30 -19.53
CA LEU A 33 -1.27 -7.86 -18.27
C LEU A 33 -1.69 -8.88 -17.22
N GLU A 34 -0.80 -9.82 -16.90
CA GLU A 34 -0.97 -10.63 -15.70
C GLU A 34 -0.75 -9.70 -14.51
N ALA A 35 -1.82 -9.39 -13.79
CA ALA A 35 -1.74 -8.70 -12.53
C ALA A 35 -1.06 -9.65 -11.53
N SER A 36 0.19 -9.38 -11.18
CA SER A 36 0.91 -10.09 -10.13
C SER A 36 0.22 -9.85 -8.79
N SER A 37 -0.03 -10.91 -8.03
CA SER A 37 -0.43 -10.79 -6.63
C SER A 37 0.77 -10.31 -5.82
N HIS A 38 0.63 -9.22 -5.07
CA HIS A 38 1.73 -8.63 -4.27
C HIS A 38 2.18 -9.55 -3.12
N ARG A 39 1.26 -10.41 -2.65
CA ARG A 39 1.52 -11.44 -1.64
C ARG A 39 2.43 -12.58 -2.14
N GLU A 40 2.60 -12.72 -3.45
CA GLU A 40 3.45 -13.76 -4.04
C GLU A 40 4.90 -13.31 -4.27
N ALA A 41 5.21 -12.03 -4.00
CA ALA A 41 6.58 -11.55 -4.00
C ALA A 41 7.33 -12.13 -2.78
N PRO A 42 8.47 -12.84 -2.97
CA PRO A 42 9.13 -13.59 -1.90
C PRO A 42 9.42 -12.79 -0.62
N LEU A 43 9.77 -11.51 -0.73
CA LEU A 43 10.09 -10.66 0.42
C LEU A 43 8.85 -10.11 1.16
N ILE A 44 7.72 -9.96 0.47
CA ILE A 44 6.45 -9.53 1.09
C ILE A 44 5.75 -10.73 1.74
N ALA A 45 5.96 -11.94 1.21
CA ALA A 45 5.49 -13.17 1.87
C ALA A 45 6.11 -13.34 3.27
N ASP A 46 7.37 -12.93 3.45
CA ASP A 46 8.10 -12.99 4.73
C ASP A 46 7.83 -11.77 5.65
N ASP A 47 7.29 -10.67 5.10
CA ASP A 47 6.87 -9.48 5.86
C ASP A 47 5.44 -9.06 5.48
N PRO A 48 4.42 -9.81 5.94
CA PRO A 48 3.02 -9.60 5.53
C PRO A 48 2.44 -8.26 5.99
N VAL A 49 3.04 -7.60 6.98
CA VAL A 49 2.60 -6.25 7.42
C VAL A 49 3.11 -5.14 6.51
N ALA A 50 4.06 -5.44 5.62
CA ALA A 50 4.54 -4.56 4.56
C ALA A 50 3.78 -4.73 3.23
N ASP A 51 2.80 -5.64 3.16
CA ASP A 51 2.02 -5.90 1.95
C ASP A 51 1.11 -4.70 1.60
N ASN A 52 1.57 -3.87 0.65
CA ASN A 52 0.76 -2.80 0.05
C ASN A 52 -0.20 -3.41 -0.96
N THR A 53 -1.50 -3.23 -0.71
CA THR A 53 -2.55 -3.80 -1.57
C THR A 53 -2.91 -2.85 -2.69
N ASP A 54 -3.18 -1.59 -2.37
CA ASP A 54 -3.67 -0.59 -3.32
C ASP A 54 -3.29 0.84 -2.90
N LEU A 55 -3.12 1.71 -3.91
CA LEU A 55 -3.02 3.17 -3.74
C LEU A 55 -4.14 3.85 -4.53
N TYR A 56 -4.87 4.72 -3.86
CA TYR A 56 -5.90 5.57 -4.46
C TYR A 56 -5.47 7.03 -4.38
N ALA A 57 -5.63 7.76 -5.48
CA ALA A 57 -5.43 9.20 -5.51
C ALA A 57 -6.60 9.86 -6.26
N PHE A 58 -7.28 10.78 -5.61
CA PHE A 58 -8.41 11.48 -6.21
C PHE A 58 -8.52 12.91 -5.70
N LYS A 59 -9.19 13.75 -6.47
CA LYS A 59 -9.44 15.15 -6.10
C LYS A 59 -10.42 15.19 -4.93
N ASP A 60 -10.12 15.97 -3.90
CA ASP A 60 -11.00 16.09 -2.74
C ASP A 60 -12.38 16.65 -3.18
N PRO A 61 -13.48 15.95 -2.90
CA PRO A 61 -14.82 16.37 -3.31
C PRO A 61 -15.26 17.68 -2.64
N ASN A 62 -14.66 18.05 -1.50
CA ASN A 62 -14.97 19.27 -0.75
C ASN A 62 -13.98 20.41 -1.04
N ASN A 63 -12.82 20.12 -1.63
CA ASN A 63 -11.80 21.11 -1.92
C ASN A 63 -11.00 20.79 -3.20
N ALA A 64 -11.30 21.51 -4.28
CA ALA A 64 -10.67 21.29 -5.57
C ALA A 64 -9.15 21.61 -5.62
N GLU A 65 -8.56 22.20 -4.60
CA GLU A 65 -7.11 22.46 -4.51
C GLU A 65 -6.35 21.31 -3.84
N ARG A 66 -7.06 20.26 -3.39
CA ARG A 66 -6.47 19.13 -2.67
C ARG A 66 -6.61 17.82 -3.44
N ILE A 67 -5.59 16.99 -3.28
CA ILE A 67 -5.62 15.58 -3.67
C ILE A 67 -5.64 14.76 -2.37
N VAL A 68 -6.59 13.85 -2.29
CA VAL A 68 -6.64 12.82 -1.27
C VAL A 68 -5.85 11.63 -1.78
N VAL A 69 -4.91 11.15 -0.96
CA VAL A 69 -4.15 9.93 -1.22
C VAL A 69 -4.43 8.94 -0.10
N ILE A 70 -4.76 7.70 -0.48
CA ILE A 70 -5.03 6.59 0.44
C ILE A 70 -4.14 5.43 0.03
N ALA A 71 -3.34 4.92 0.96
CA ALA A 71 -2.53 3.72 0.76
C ALA A 71 -3.05 2.62 1.68
N ASN A 72 -3.41 1.48 1.10
CA ASN A 72 -3.91 0.32 1.81
C ASN A 72 -2.79 -0.70 2.01
N TYR A 73 -2.80 -1.31 3.19
CA TYR A 73 -1.86 -2.35 3.57
C TYR A 73 -2.63 -3.47 4.27
N ILE A 74 -2.06 -4.68 4.25
CA ILE A 74 -2.59 -5.87 4.91
C ILE A 74 -3.95 -6.31 4.31
N PRO A 75 -3.96 -7.25 3.34
CA PRO A 75 -5.20 -7.69 2.72
C PRO A 75 -6.04 -8.61 3.64
N PHE A 76 -7.31 -8.81 3.28
CA PHE A 76 -8.19 -9.85 3.81
C PHE A 76 -8.43 -9.83 5.34
N GLU A 77 -8.65 -8.64 5.91
CA GLU A 77 -9.03 -8.50 7.32
C GLU A 77 -10.50 -8.90 7.58
N LEU A 78 -10.72 -10.16 7.92
CA LEU A 78 -12.07 -10.69 8.20
C LEU A 78 -12.45 -10.54 9.70
N PRO A 79 -13.70 -10.16 10.02
CA PRO A 79 -14.14 -9.96 11.41
C PRO A 79 -14.03 -11.19 12.31
N HIS A 80 -14.09 -12.39 11.76
CA HIS A 80 -13.96 -13.65 12.51
C HIS A 80 -12.50 -14.06 12.77
N GLY A 81 -11.52 -13.27 12.33
CA GLY A 81 -10.09 -13.51 12.55
C GLY A 81 -9.59 -13.17 13.96
N GLY A 82 -10.49 -12.76 14.87
CA GLY A 82 -10.15 -12.44 16.25
C GLY A 82 -9.56 -13.62 17.06
N PRO A 83 -8.98 -13.34 18.24
CA PRO A 83 -8.92 -12.04 18.93
C PRO A 83 -7.79 -11.12 18.46
N ASN A 84 -6.83 -11.68 17.72
CA ASN A 84 -5.64 -10.98 17.25
C ASN A 84 -5.90 -10.48 15.84
N TYR A 85 -6.16 -9.20 15.73
CA TYR A 85 -6.38 -8.55 14.44
C TYR A 85 -5.06 -7.99 13.91
N SER A 86 -5.02 -7.84 12.59
CA SER A 86 -3.96 -7.16 11.87
C SER A 86 -3.73 -5.74 12.40
N THR A 87 -2.47 -5.33 12.40
CA THR A 87 -2.01 -3.98 12.74
C THR A 87 -0.77 -3.65 11.93
N PHE A 88 -0.49 -2.37 11.73
CA PHE A 88 0.76 -1.91 11.14
C PHE A 88 1.98 -2.37 11.94
N GLY A 89 3.06 -2.69 11.24
CA GLY A 89 4.34 -3.09 11.83
C GLY A 89 5.11 -1.89 12.39
N GLU A 90 5.78 -2.09 13.53
CA GLU A 90 6.62 -1.05 14.15
C GLU A 90 8.01 -0.93 13.49
N ASN A 91 8.42 -1.97 12.76
CA ASN A 91 9.72 -2.05 12.06
C ASN A 91 9.57 -1.96 10.53
N VAL A 92 8.48 -1.37 10.04
CA VAL A 92 8.21 -1.19 8.61
C VAL A 92 8.24 0.30 8.27
N ARG A 93 8.86 0.63 7.14
CA ARG A 93 8.94 1.99 6.62
C ARG A 93 7.81 2.25 5.61
N TYR A 94 6.70 2.77 6.12
CA TYR A 94 5.54 3.13 5.28
C TYR A 94 5.75 4.52 4.67
N GLU A 95 5.89 4.60 3.35
CA GLU A 95 6.12 5.85 2.64
C GLU A 95 5.23 6.01 1.40
N VAL A 96 4.73 7.23 1.20
CA VAL A 96 4.10 7.67 -0.05
C VAL A 96 5.02 8.69 -0.70
N HIS A 97 5.51 8.35 -1.88
CA HIS A 97 6.43 9.15 -2.67
C HIS A 97 5.64 9.93 -3.73
N ILE A 98 5.79 11.26 -3.73
CA ILE A 98 5.09 12.14 -4.65
C ILE A 98 6.11 12.86 -5.53
N LYS A 99 5.93 12.69 -6.84
CA LYS A 99 6.59 13.46 -7.88
C LYS A 99 5.57 14.38 -8.55
N ASN A 100 5.70 15.69 -8.35
CA ASN A 100 4.80 16.70 -8.91
C ASN A 100 5.53 17.91 -9.53
N GLN A 101 6.86 17.88 -9.63
CA GLN A 101 7.68 18.87 -10.32
C GLN A 101 8.48 18.19 -11.43
N ALA A 102 8.20 18.52 -12.69
CA ALA A 102 8.82 17.88 -13.85
C ALA A 102 10.25 18.39 -14.17
N ALA A 103 10.69 19.52 -13.60
CA ALA A 103 11.79 20.31 -14.16
C ALA A 103 13.12 20.26 -13.39
N THR A 104 13.14 19.91 -12.11
CA THR A 104 14.33 20.08 -11.25
C THR A 104 15.16 18.82 -11.06
N ASN A 105 14.53 17.65 -11.04
CA ASN A 105 15.19 16.36 -10.95
C ASN A 105 14.25 15.25 -11.44
N LEU A 106 14.65 14.47 -12.44
CA LEU A 106 13.80 13.43 -13.02
C LEU A 106 13.72 12.14 -12.17
N THR A 107 14.63 11.97 -11.21
CA THR A 107 14.79 10.70 -10.47
C THR A 107 14.57 10.80 -8.97
N ALA A 108 14.45 12.01 -8.41
CA ALA A 108 14.17 12.21 -6.99
C ALA A 108 12.72 12.61 -6.74
N ASP A 109 12.16 12.13 -5.63
CA ASP A 109 10.84 12.54 -5.15
C ASP A 109 10.84 14.00 -4.74
N ASP A 110 9.70 14.67 -4.95
CA ASP A 110 9.53 16.07 -4.52
C ASP A 110 9.03 16.15 -3.08
N ILE A 111 8.16 15.20 -2.69
CA ILE A 111 7.60 15.08 -1.35
C ILE A 111 7.51 13.60 -0.98
N THR A 112 7.98 13.25 0.22
CA THR A 112 7.70 11.93 0.81
C THR A 112 6.88 12.11 2.08
N TYR A 113 5.79 11.36 2.21
CA TYR A 113 5.06 11.22 3.47
C TYR A 113 5.45 9.90 4.11
N ARG A 114 6.05 9.95 5.31
CA ARG A 114 6.47 8.76 6.06
C ARG A 114 5.59 8.56 7.28
N PHE A 115 5.15 7.33 7.50
CA PHE A 115 4.39 6.92 8.67
C PHE A 115 5.23 5.96 9.51
N VAL A 116 5.33 6.25 10.81
CA VAL A 116 5.97 5.37 11.79
C VAL A 116 4.90 5.01 12.82
N PHE A 117 4.67 3.71 12.99
CA PHE A 117 3.68 3.19 13.92
C PHE A 117 4.34 2.70 15.20
N THR A 118 3.64 2.87 16.32
CA THR A 118 4.08 2.41 17.64
C THR A 118 2.90 1.81 18.36
N ARG A 119 3.15 0.68 19.02
CA ARG A 119 2.15 -0.12 19.70
C ARG A 119 2.39 -0.12 21.20
N THR A 120 1.32 0.06 21.95
CA THR A 120 1.35 0.11 23.41
C THR A 120 0.21 -0.72 23.96
N SER A 121 0.51 -1.57 24.94
CA SER A 121 -0.52 -2.29 25.68
C SER A 121 -1.10 -1.40 26.78
N GLN A 122 -2.42 -1.41 26.95
CA GLN A 122 -3.11 -0.62 27.98
C GLN A 122 -3.74 -1.60 29.00
N PRO A 123 -3.57 -1.50 30.34
CA PRO A 123 -2.41 -1.15 31.19
C PRO A 123 -1.62 -2.40 31.64
N PRO A 124 -0.41 -2.28 32.23
CA PRO A 124 0.89 -2.59 31.59
C PRO A 124 1.07 -4.03 31.05
N THR A 125 0.07 -4.90 31.16
CA THR A 125 0.01 -6.28 30.66
C THR A 125 -1.27 -6.61 29.88
N GLY A 126 -2.16 -5.63 29.63
CA GLY A 126 -3.50 -5.83 29.06
C GLY A 126 -4.57 -6.05 30.15
N ASP A 127 -5.84 -5.82 29.83
CA ASP A 127 -6.96 -6.16 30.70
C ASP A 127 -7.16 -7.69 30.75
N PRO A 128 -6.90 -8.36 31.90
CA PRO A 128 -7.02 -9.80 32.01
C PRO A 128 -8.47 -10.29 32.06
N THR A 129 -9.45 -9.38 32.18
CA THR A 129 -10.87 -9.72 32.32
C THR A 129 -11.57 -10.00 30.98
N THR A 130 -10.84 -9.86 29.87
CA THR A 130 -11.38 -10.03 28.53
C THR A 130 -10.38 -10.62 27.57
N PHE A 131 -10.85 -11.55 26.75
CA PHE A 131 -10.11 -12.11 25.62
C PHE A 131 -9.97 -11.13 24.43
N PHE A 132 -10.83 -10.12 24.35
CA PHE A 132 -10.86 -9.18 23.22
C PHE A 132 -9.87 -8.03 23.37
N ASN A 133 -9.17 -7.70 22.27
CA ASN A 133 -8.23 -6.59 22.21
C ASN A 133 -8.89 -5.19 22.22
N ILE A 134 -10.20 -5.09 21.95
CA ILE A 134 -10.99 -3.86 21.95
C ILE A 134 -12.35 -4.17 22.60
N ARG A 135 -12.69 -3.50 23.71
CA ARG A 135 -13.96 -3.68 24.40
C ARG A 135 -14.30 -2.49 25.30
N LEU A 136 -15.57 -2.07 25.35
CA LEU A 136 -16.05 -0.95 26.19
C LEU A 136 -15.22 0.35 26.08
N GLY A 137 -14.62 0.61 24.91
CA GLY A 137 -13.74 1.77 24.69
C GLY A 137 -12.30 1.61 25.17
N ALA A 138 -11.95 0.48 25.80
CA ALA A 138 -10.58 0.09 26.09
C ALA A 138 -9.99 -0.70 24.92
N GLN A 139 -8.70 -0.46 24.64
CA GLN A 139 -7.95 -1.18 23.64
C GLN A 139 -6.70 -1.77 24.31
N ASN A 140 -6.68 -3.08 24.51
CA ASN A 140 -5.54 -3.80 25.10
C ASN A 140 -4.28 -3.67 24.25
N LEU A 141 -4.44 -3.33 22.96
CA LEU A 141 -3.36 -3.15 22.02
C LEU A 141 -3.56 -1.89 21.17
N LYS A 142 -3.10 -0.74 21.67
CA LYS A 142 -3.27 0.57 21.05
C LYS A 142 -2.13 0.86 20.09
N THR A 143 -2.46 1.17 18.84
CA THR A 143 -1.49 1.62 17.83
C THR A 143 -1.65 3.12 17.59
N THR A 144 -0.52 3.83 17.61
CA THR A 144 -0.43 5.24 17.26
C THR A 144 0.57 5.44 16.14
N TYR A 145 0.53 6.58 15.46
CA TYR A 145 1.47 6.92 14.41
C TYR A 145 1.99 8.35 14.49
N THR A 146 3.19 8.53 13.96
CA THR A 146 3.76 9.82 13.58
C THR A 146 3.80 9.89 12.07
N CYS A 147 3.37 11.02 11.50
CA CYS A 147 3.49 11.31 10.07
C CYS A 147 4.50 12.43 9.85
N GLU A 148 5.51 12.16 9.04
CA GLU A 148 6.53 13.11 8.61
C GLU A 148 6.31 13.47 7.14
N LYS A 149 6.45 14.76 6.82
CA LYS A 149 6.58 15.26 5.45
C LYS A 149 8.05 15.58 5.20
N ILE A 150 8.61 15.01 4.14
CA ILE A 150 10.01 15.17 3.75
C ILE A 150 10.05 15.89 2.41
N VAL A 151 10.75 17.03 2.35
CA VAL A 151 10.94 17.83 1.12
C VAL A 151 12.40 18.20 1.00
N GLY A 152 13.05 17.87 -0.11
CA GLY A 152 14.48 18.17 -0.31
C GLY A 152 15.39 17.57 0.77
N GLY A 153 15.01 16.41 1.34
CA GLY A 153 15.73 15.75 2.43
C GLY A 153 15.45 16.31 3.83
N VAL A 154 14.69 17.40 3.97
CA VAL A 154 14.31 17.97 5.27
C VAL A 154 13.01 17.33 5.75
N SER A 155 13.04 16.67 6.91
CA SER A 155 11.87 16.06 7.54
C SER A 155 11.16 17.05 8.47
N THR A 156 9.82 17.09 8.40
CA THR A 156 8.94 17.86 9.29
C THR A 156 7.79 16.99 9.77
N ILE A 157 7.61 16.87 11.08
CA ILE A 157 6.46 16.15 11.65
C ILE A 157 5.19 16.97 11.39
N ILE A 158 4.20 16.36 10.74
CA ILE A 158 2.90 16.97 10.45
C ILE A 158 1.76 16.35 11.27
N VAL A 159 1.96 15.14 11.79
CA VAL A 159 1.08 14.50 12.79
C VAL A 159 1.97 13.83 13.83
N SER A 160 1.72 14.11 15.11
CA SER A 160 2.36 13.43 16.23
C SER A 160 1.28 12.77 17.08
N GLY A 161 1.42 11.47 17.35
CA GLY A 161 0.47 10.72 18.18
C GLY A 161 -0.90 10.51 17.53
N GLY A 162 -0.97 10.43 16.20
CA GLY A 162 -2.19 10.04 15.49
C GLY A 162 -2.66 8.67 15.95
N VAL A 163 -3.97 8.46 16.07
CA VAL A 163 -4.55 7.20 16.55
C VAL A 163 -4.96 6.34 15.35
N VAL A 164 -4.51 5.08 15.34
CA VAL A 164 -5.07 4.09 14.41
C VAL A 164 -6.42 3.65 14.96
N PRO A 165 -7.51 3.75 14.18
CA PRO A 165 -8.82 3.32 14.63
C PRO A 165 -8.81 1.85 15.08
N PRO A 166 -9.51 1.50 16.17
CA PRO A 166 -9.60 0.11 16.61
C PRO A 166 -10.40 -0.74 15.60
N ASN A 167 -10.05 -2.03 15.48
CA ASN A 167 -10.79 -2.99 14.65
C ASN A 167 -12.27 -3.08 15.07
N ASN A 168 -13.16 -3.13 14.09
CA ASN A 168 -14.58 -3.31 14.35
C ASN A 168 -14.95 -4.79 14.42
N VAL A 169 -15.13 -5.29 15.65
CA VAL A 169 -15.39 -6.71 15.95
C VAL A 169 -16.88 -7.02 16.19
N GLY A 170 -17.75 -6.07 15.85
CA GLY A 170 -19.20 -6.17 15.96
C GLY A 170 -19.76 -5.77 17.34
N PRO A 171 -21.01 -5.26 17.41
CA PRO A 171 -21.60 -4.71 18.64
C PRO A 171 -21.65 -5.72 19.81
N ARG A 172 -21.88 -7.01 19.54
CA ARG A 172 -21.94 -8.04 20.59
C ARG A 172 -20.62 -8.22 21.34
N SER A 173 -19.49 -8.10 20.65
CA SER A 173 -18.15 -8.25 21.24
C SER A 173 -17.66 -6.94 21.86
N ILE A 174 -18.08 -5.80 21.30
CA ILE A 174 -17.70 -4.46 21.79
C ILE A 174 -18.51 -4.04 23.02
N GLN A 175 -19.80 -4.37 23.07
CA GLN A 175 -20.77 -3.86 24.06
C GLN A 175 -21.43 -4.97 24.92
N GLY A 176 -21.32 -6.24 24.52
CA GLY A 176 -21.98 -7.38 25.19
C GLY A 176 -21.11 -8.10 26.23
N GLY A 177 -21.70 -9.06 26.94
CA GLY A 177 -21.05 -9.85 28.01
C GLY A 177 -20.22 -11.06 27.55
N ALA A 178 -20.16 -11.35 26.25
CA ALA A 178 -19.39 -12.47 25.72
C ALA A 178 -17.89 -12.31 26.00
N GLY A 179 -17.21 -13.39 26.44
CA GLY A 179 -15.76 -13.37 26.72
C GLY A 179 -15.37 -12.77 28.08
N LEU A 180 -16.33 -12.47 28.96
CA LEU A 180 -16.06 -12.33 30.39
C LEU A 180 -15.83 -13.71 30.97
N ASP A 181 -14.72 -13.90 31.67
CA ASP A 181 -14.55 -15.04 32.58
C ASP A 181 -15.38 -14.79 33.85
N ILE A 182 -16.70 -14.67 33.69
CA ILE A 182 -17.66 -14.76 34.77
C ILE A 182 -17.83 -16.24 35.08
N GLY A 183 -16.78 -16.82 35.65
CA GLY A 183 -16.86 -18.10 36.31
C GLY A 183 -17.99 -18.03 37.33
N THR A 184 -19.04 -18.81 37.10
CA THR A 184 -19.98 -19.15 38.17
C THR A 184 -19.24 -20.06 39.13
N GLY A 185 -18.66 -19.48 40.17
CA GLY A 185 -18.01 -20.17 41.28
C GLY A 185 -18.01 -19.28 42.51
#